data_AF-A0AA50S7A4-F1
#
_entry.id   AF-A0AA50S7A4-F1
#
_cell.length_a   1.000
_cell.length_b   1.000
_cell.length_c   1.000
_cell.angle_alpha   90.00
_cell.angle_beta   90.00
_cell.angle_gamma   90.00
#
_symmetry.space_group_name_H-M   'P 1'
#
loop_
_entity.id
_entity.type
_entity.pdbx_description
1 polymer ?
#
loop_
_entity_poly.entity_id
_entity_poly.type
_entity_poly.pdbx_seq_one_letter_code
_entity_poly.pdbx_strand_id
1 'polypeptide(L)' 'TILYQLLLGETVHTRPTIGSNVEEIVWRNLRFVIWDLGGQQSLRSAWNTYYTN' A
#
# COMPACT_ATOMS: atom_id res chain seq x y z
N THR A 1 -9.10 0.26 -0.02
CA THR A 1 -8.09 -0.78 0.26
C THR A 1 -7.88 -0.87 1.76
N ILE A 2 -7.22 -1.92 2.26
CA ILE A 2 -6.87 -2.03 3.69
C ILE A 2 -6.02 -0.84 4.14
N LEU A 3 -5.12 -0.35 3.28
CA LEU A 3 -4.29 0.83 3.55
C LEU A 3 -5.13 2.04 3.99
N TYR A 4 -6.12 2.44 3.17
CA TYR A 4 -6.97 3.57 3.50
C TYR A 4 -7.91 3.33 4.68
N GLN A 5 -8.35 2.08 4.89
CA GLN A 5 -9.13 1.75 6.08
C GLN A 5 -8.31 1.91 7.37
N LEU A 6 -7.04 1.51 7.35
CA LEU A 6 -6.13 1.69 8.49
C LEU A 6 -5.79 3.17 8.73
N LEU A 7 -5.68 3.96 7.65
CA LEU A 7 -5.32 5.38 7.72
C LEU A 7 -6.50 6.27 8.14
N LEU A 8 -7.67 6.07 7.53
CA LEU A 8 -8.83 6.97 7.64
C LEU A 8 -9.93 6.42 8.57
N GLY A 9 -9.87 5.14 8.95
CA GLY A 9 -10.88 4.48 9.77
C GLY A 9 -12.17 4.13 9.00
N GLU A 10 -12.23 4.39 7.69
CA GLU A 10 -13.40 4.14 6.85
C GLU A 10 -13.07 3.38 5.56
N THR A 11 -14.07 2.70 5.01
CA THR A 11 -13.94 1.98 3.74
C THR A 11 -14.17 2.93 2.58
N VAL A 12 -13.10 3.27 1.87
CA VAL A 12 -13.15 4.08 0.65
C VAL A 12 -13.32 3.18 -0.58
N HIS A 13 -14.18 3.58 -1.53
CA HIS A 13 -14.26 2.93 -2.84
C HIS A 13 -12.97 3.19 -3.64
N THR A 14 -12.28 2.14 -4.04
CA THR A 14 -10.96 2.27 -4.68
C THR A 14 -10.95 1.85 -6.14
N ARG A 15 -10.16 2.55 -6.95
CA ARG A 15 -9.83 2.18 -8.33
C ARG A 15 -8.53 1.36 -8.37
N PRO A 16 -8.26 0.60 -9.46
CA PRO A 16 -6.99 -0.11 -9.60
C PRO A 16 -5.78 0.83 -9.50
N THR A 17 -4.83 0.51 -8.64
CA THR A 17 -3.59 1.27 -8.47
C THR A 17 -2.68 1.06 -9.67
N ILE A 18 -2.25 2.13 -10.36
CA ILE A 18 -1.36 2.05 -11.54
C ILE A 18 0.13 2.10 -11.14
N GLY A 19 0.42 2.47 -9.89
CA GLY A 19 1.77 2.55 -9.33
C GLY A 19 1.82 2.04 -7.89
N SER A 20 2.33 2.87 -6.99
CA SER A 20 2.43 2.58 -5.55
C SER A 20 1.93 3.74 -4.71
N ASN A 21 1.25 3.44 -3.61
CA ASN A 21 1.01 4.38 -2.52
C ASN A 21 1.87 3.98 -1.31
N VAL A 22 2.36 4.98 -0.57
CA VAL A 22 3.14 4.78 0.65
C VAL A 22 2.50 5.59 1.74
N GLU A 23 2.10 4.93 2.81
CA GLU A 23 1.55 5.63 3.98
C GLU A 23 2.22 5.15 5.24
N GLU A 24 2.33 6.08 6.17
CA GLU A 24 2.82 5.81 7.50
C GLU A 24 1.64 5.75 8.47
N ILE A 25 1.51 4.62 9.17
CA ILE A 25 0.42 4.41 10.12
C ILE A 25 1.02 4.14 11.49
N VAL A 26 0.59 4.93 12.47
CA VAL A 26 0.93 4.70 13.88
C VAL A 26 -0.23 3.97 14.54
N TRP A 27 0.03 2.76 15.02
CA TRP A 27 -0.93 2.00 15.81
C TRP A 27 -0.36 1.74 17.20
N ARG A 28 -0.96 2.39 18.20
CA ARG A 28 -0.45 2.41 19.58
C ARG A 28 0.98 2.95 19.63
N ASN A 29 1.95 2.11 19.98
CA ASN A 29 3.38 2.43 20.05
C ASN A 29 4.18 1.88 18.87
N LEU A 30 3.51 1.34 17.84
CA LEU A 30 4.14 0.80 16.65
C LEU A 30 3.95 1.75 15.47
N ARG A 31 5.01 1.93 14.70
CA ARG A 31 5.04 2.75 13.49
C ARG A 31 5.25 1.83 12.30
N PHE A 32 4.29 1.83 11.38
CA PHE A 32 4.31 1.03 10.16
C PHE A 32 4.51 1.95 8.96
N VAL A 33 5.38 1.55 8.04
CA VAL A 33 5.44 2.11 6.69
C VAL A 33 4.85 1.04 5.76
N ILE A 34 3.70 1.32 5.17
CA ILE A 34 2.95 0.36 4.36
C ILE A 34 2.96 0.81 2.90
N TRP A 35 3.27 -0.13 2.01
CA TRP A 35 3.28 0.06 0.56
C TRP A 35 2.10 -0.68 -0.07
N ASP A 36 1.22 0.03 -0.77
CA ASP A 36 0.14 -0.54 -1.58
C ASP A 36 0.56 -0.51 -3.05
N LEU A 37 0.90 -1.68 -3.59
CA LEU A 37 1.43 -1.85 -4.94
C LEU A 37 0.34 -2.31 -5.91
N GLY A 38 0.36 -1.76 -7.13
CA GLY A 38 -0.47 -2.24 -8.24
C GLY A 38 -0.30 -3.74 -8.51
N GLY A 39 -1.40 -4.49 -8.47
CA GLY A 39 -1.44 -5.95 -8.62
C GLY A 39 -1.61 -6.47 -10.06
N GLN A 40 -1.74 -5.57 -11.03
CA GLN A 40 -1.89 -5.88 -12.45
C GLN A 40 -0.68 -6.66 -12.96
N GLN A 41 -0.90 -7.67 -13.80
CA GLN A 41 0.16 -8.57 -14.27
C GLN A 41 1.34 -7.83 -14.92
N SER A 42 1.06 -6.75 -15.65
CA SER A 42 2.09 -5.90 -16.28
C SER A 42 2.96 -5.13 -15.28
N LEU A 43 2.48 -4.89 -14.06
CA LEU A 43 3.18 -4.12 -13.02
C LEU A 43 3.96 -5.01 -12.04
N ARG A 44 3.63 -6.31 -11.96
CA ARG A 44 4.29 -7.24 -11.03
C ARG A 44 5.78 -7.42 -11.28
N SER A 45 6.25 -7.22 -12.52
CA SER A 45 7.68 -7.25 -12.84
C SER A 45 8.48 -6.19 -12.07
N ALA A 46 7.86 -5.09 -11.67
CA ALA A 46 8.50 -4.01 -10.91
C ALA A 46 8.50 -4.25 -9.38
N TRP A 47 7.80 -5.27 -8.87
CA TRP A 47 7.70 -5.51 -7.43
C TRP A 47 9.04 -5.80 -6.77
N ASN A 48 9.99 -6.41 -7.51
CA ASN A 48 11.33 -6.68 -7.03
C ASN A 48 12.10 -5.41 -6.58
N THR A 49 11.72 -4.23 -7.06
CA THR A 49 12.33 -2.96 -6.65
C THR A 49 12.01 -2.56 -5.21
N TYR A 50 11.00 -3.19 -4.58
CA TYR A 50 10.54 -2.88 -3.22
C TYR A 50 11.14 -3.80 -2.14
N TYR A 51 11.94 -4.80 -2.53
CA TYR A 51 12.64 -5.67 -1.59
C TYR A 51 14.15 -5.49 -1.78
N THR A 52 14.88 -5.37 -0.69
CA THR A 52 16.35 -5.46 -0.73
C THR A 52 16.72 -6.95 -0.81
N ASN A 53 17.63 -7.33 -1.70
CA ASN A 53 18.21 -8.69 -1.74
C ASN A 53 18.95 -9.00 -0.43
#